data_AF-A0A2N5UMZ5-F1
#
_entry.id   AF-A0A2N5UMZ5-F1
#
_cell.length_a   1.000
_cell.length_b   1.000
_cell.length_c   1.000
_cell.angle_alpha   90.00
_cell.angle_beta   90.00
_cell.angle_gamma   90.00
#
_symmetry.space_group_name_H-M   'P 1'
#
loop_
_entity.id
_entity.type
_entity.pdbx_description
1 polymer ?
#
loop_
_entity_poly.entity_id
_entity_poly.type
_entity_poly.pdbx_seq_one_letter_code
_entity_poly.pdbx_strand_id
1 'polypeptide(L)'
;MRSGIEELLEESLLENRNNSGMSDIWDSKMWKTLKTTDGQQFTRLPGNLVFSLNVDWFNPLSNKAAGKHKSLGTIALVCLNLPPHIRAPS
;
A
#
# COMPACT_ATOMS: atom_id res chain seq x y z
N MET A 1 13.75 -11.12 6.60
CA MET A 1 13.25 -9.72 6.50
C MET A 1 14.20 -8.98 5.59
N ARG A 2 13.72 -8.15 4.66
CA ARG A 2 14.64 -7.32 3.83
C ARG A 2 15.32 -6.35 4.80
N SER A 3 16.65 -6.33 4.85
CA SER A 3 17.37 -5.40 5.73
C SER A 3 17.06 -3.96 5.32
N GLY A 4 16.93 -3.04 6.27
CA GLY A 4 16.73 -1.62 5.98
C GLY A 4 15.27 -1.16 5.90
N ILE A 5 14.29 -2.01 6.20
CA ILE A 5 12.87 -1.67 6.01
C ILE A 5 12.43 -0.62 7.04
N GLU A 6 12.86 -0.78 8.27
CA GLU A 6 12.58 0.14 9.37
C GLU A 6 13.14 1.53 9.07
N GLU A 7 14.38 1.62 8.59
CA GLU A 7 15.01 2.87 8.20
C GLU A 7 14.26 3.55 7.04
N LEU A 8 13.82 2.79 6.03
CA LEU A 8 13.05 3.34 4.90
C LEU A 8 11.66 3.84 5.32
N LEU A 9 11.05 3.20 6.32
CA LEU A 9 9.79 3.68 6.92
C LEU A 9 10.01 4.99 7.68
N GLU A 10 11.09 5.10 8.45
CA GLU A 10 11.45 6.32 9.19
C GLU A 10 11.80 7.47 8.24
N GLU A 11 12.61 7.21 7.20
CA GLU A 11 12.94 8.21 6.17
C GLU A 11 11.69 8.81 5.53
N SER A 12 10.70 7.97 5.21
CA SER A 12 9.44 8.42 4.61
C SER A 12 8.64 9.35 5.53
N LEU A 13 8.78 9.22 6.86
CA LEU A 13 8.14 10.13 7.83
C LEU A 13 8.81 11.51 7.86
N LEU A 14 10.13 11.55 7.62
CA LEU A 14 10.95 12.76 7.66
C LEU A 14 10.89 13.58 6.35
N GLU A 15 10.48 12.96 5.24
CA GLU A 15 10.37 13.64 3.95
C GLU A 15 9.38 14.82 3.97
N ASN A 16 9.90 16.03 3.75
CA ASN A 16 9.09 17.23 3.53
C ASN A 16 8.67 17.33 2.06
N ARG A 17 7.51 16.77 1.73
CA ARG A 17 6.92 16.83 0.38
C ARG A 17 6.22 18.18 0.13
N ASN A 18 6.99 19.16 -0.32
CA ASN A 18 6.51 20.47 -0.79
C ASN A 18 6.27 20.46 -2.31
N ASN A 19 5.50 19.48 -2.82
CA ASN A 19 5.23 19.37 -4.25
C ASN A 19 3.93 20.09 -4.62
N SER A 20 3.95 20.87 -5.71
CA SER A 20 2.75 21.54 -6.24
C SER A 20 1.82 20.57 -6.99
N GLY A 21 2.28 19.35 -7.26
CA GLY A 21 1.52 18.28 -7.91
C GLY A 21 1.43 17.01 -7.06
N MET A 22 0.58 16.06 -7.50
CA MET A 22 0.43 14.75 -6.87
C MET A 22 1.32 13.74 -7.59
N SER A 23 2.48 13.45 -7.00
CA SER A 23 3.45 12.48 -7.53
C SER A 23 3.27 11.08 -6.96
N ASP A 24 2.72 10.99 -5.75
CA ASP A 24 2.50 9.75 -5.02
C ASP A 24 1.33 9.87 -4.03
N ILE A 25 0.88 8.74 -3.47
CA ILE A 25 -0.23 8.66 -2.51
C ILE A 25 -0.02 9.53 -1.26
N TRP A 26 1.23 9.73 -0.83
CA TRP A 26 1.57 10.62 0.28
C TRP A 26 1.23 12.08 0.01
N ASP A 27 1.19 12.50 -1.25
CA ASP A 27 0.80 13.85 -1.63
C ASP A 27 -0.71 14.07 -1.52
N SER A 28 -1.48 12.98 -1.49
CA SER A 28 -2.94 13.01 -1.48
C SER A 28 -3.48 13.70 -0.23
N LYS A 29 -4.62 14.37 -0.40
CA LYS A 29 -5.33 15.03 0.71
C LYS A 29 -5.70 14.03 1.81
N MET A 30 -6.25 12.87 1.43
CA MET A 30 -6.67 11.85 2.40
C MET A 30 -5.50 11.34 3.26
N TRP A 31 -4.33 11.11 2.66
CA TRP A 31 -3.13 10.71 3.41
C TRP A 31 -2.75 11.76 4.47
N LYS A 32 -2.86 13.04 4.13
CA LYS A 32 -2.52 14.17 5.01
C LYS A 32 -3.60 14.47 6.07
N THR A 33 -4.86 14.10 5.81
CA THR A 33 -5.99 14.43 6.70
C THR A 33 -6.51 13.26 7.52
N LEU A 34 -6.07 12.02 7.27
CA LEU A 34 -6.45 10.87 8.09
C LEU A 34 -5.95 11.07 9.52
N LYS A 35 -6.86 11.01 10.50
CA LYS A 35 -6.58 11.32 11.91
C LYS A 35 -6.67 10.10 12.81
N THR A 36 -5.83 10.08 13.85
CA THR A 36 -6.05 9.22 15.02
C THR A 36 -7.22 9.74 15.85
N THR A 37 -7.65 8.97 16.86
CA THR A 37 -8.63 9.40 17.87
C THR A 37 -8.23 10.70 18.57
N ASP A 38 -6.92 10.95 18.70
CA ASP A 38 -6.37 12.14 19.35
C ASP A 38 -6.16 13.32 18.39
N GLY A 39 -6.63 13.22 17.14
CA GLY A 39 -6.55 14.30 16.14
C GLY A 39 -5.19 14.46 15.44
N GLN A 40 -4.20 13.62 15.77
CA GLN A 40 -2.90 13.60 15.09
C GLN A 40 -3.01 12.97 13.70
N GLN A 41 -2.16 13.38 12.76
CA GLN A 41 -2.15 12.78 11.43
C GLN A 41 -1.66 11.33 11.52
N PHE A 42 -2.54 10.37 11.22
CA PHE A 42 -2.29 8.93 11.38
C PHE A 42 -1.01 8.49 10.65
N THR A 43 -0.84 8.92 9.41
CA THR A 43 0.25 8.52 8.51
C THR A 43 1.61 9.16 8.82
N ARG A 44 1.67 10.03 9.83
CA ARG A 44 2.90 10.71 10.28
C ARG A 44 3.42 10.19 11.62
N LEU A 45 2.76 9.17 12.17
CA LEU A 45 3.19 8.55 13.42
C LEU A 45 3.97 7.27 13.11
N PRO A 46 5.13 7.05 13.76
CA PRO A 46 5.85 5.79 13.66
C PRO A 46 4.96 4.60 14.02
N GLY A 47 5.10 3.49 13.28
CA GLY A 47 4.32 2.26 13.47
C GLY A 47 2.91 2.29 12.85
N ASN A 48 2.39 3.44 12.43
CA ASN A 48 1.11 3.52 11.73
C ASN A 48 1.29 3.24 10.24
N LEU A 49 0.91 2.02 9.83
CA LEU A 49 1.08 1.55 8.46
C LEU A 49 -0.24 1.56 7.69
N VAL A 50 -0.15 1.90 6.41
CA VAL A 50 -1.22 1.89 5.43
C VAL A 50 -0.84 0.90 4.33
N PHE A 51 -1.78 0.01 4.01
CA PHE A 51 -1.59 -0.98 2.95
C PHE A 51 -2.63 -0.80 1.84
N SER A 52 -2.19 -0.98 0.59
CA SER A 52 -3.10 -1.30 -0.50
C SER A 52 -3.36 -2.80 -0.49
N LEU A 53 -4.63 -3.18 -0.61
CA LEU A 53 -5.08 -4.56 -0.67
C LEU A 53 -5.69 -4.81 -2.06
N ASN A 54 -5.13 -5.77 -2.79
CA ASN A 54 -5.69 -6.26 -4.05
C ASN A 54 -6.16 -7.72 -3.87
N VAL A 55 -7.36 -8.01 -4.35
CA VAL A 55 -8.05 -9.30 -4.21
C VAL A 55 -8.65 -9.65 -5.58
N ASP A 56 -8.15 -10.70 -6.22
CA ASP A 56 -8.60 -11.13 -7.55
C ASP A 56 -8.93 -12.62 -7.55
N TRP A 57 -10.20 -12.96 -7.81
CA TRP A 57 -10.70 -14.33 -7.86
C TRP A 57 -11.05 -14.66 -9.31
N PHE A 58 -10.36 -15.66 -9.87
CA PHE A 58 -10.58 -16.09 -11.25
C PHE A 58 -10.72 -17.61 -11.35
N ASN A 59 -11.42 -18.06 -12.38
CA ASN A 59 -11.45 -19.48 -12.74
C ASN A 59 -10.31 -19.78 -13.73
N PRO A 60 -9.23 -20.46 -13.30
CA PRO A 60 -8.06 -20.70 -14.16
C PRO A 60 -8.36 -21.61 -15.36
N LEU A 61 -9.52 -22.26 -15.40
CA LEU A 61 -9.92 -23.16 -16.48
C LEU A 61 -10.88 -22.52 -17.50
N SER A 62 -11.25 -21.25 -17.31
CA SER A 62 -12.29 -20.52 -18.06
C SER A 62 -13.65 -21.25 -18.11
N ASN A 63 -14.67 -20.59 -18.66
CA ASN A 63 -16.02 -21.13 -18.75
C ASN A 63 -16.13 -22.18 -19.87
N LYS A 64 -15.50 -23.36 -19.72
CA LYS A 64 -15.91 -24.53 -20.51
C LYS A 64 -17.21 -25.01 -19.89
N ALA A 65 -18.32 -24.76 -20.57
CA ALA A 65 -19.72 -24.97 -20.16
C ALA A 65 -20.09 -26.39 -19.64
N ALA A 66 -19.13 -27.30 -19.46
CA ALA A 66 -19.33 -28.67 -19.03
C ALA A 66 -18.23 -29.21 -18.06
N GLY A 67 -17.36 -28.37 -17.47
CA GLY A 67 -16.21 -28.86 -16.69
C GLY A 67 -15.94 -28.14 -15.38
N LYS A 68 -15.91 -28.91 -14.27
CA LYS A 68 -15.42 -28.63 -12.89
C LYS A 68 -15.22 -27.15 -12.51
N HIS A 69 -16.08 -26.62 -11.64
CA HIS A 69 -15.87 -25.34 -10.96
C HIS A 69 -14.58 -25.38 -10.11
N LYS A 70 -13.55 -24.67 -10.53
CA LYS A 70 -12.37 -24.37 -9.71
C LYS A 70 -12.21 -22.86 -9.64
N SER A 71 -12.01 -22.33 -8.43
CA SER A 71 -11.70 -20.93 -8.19
C SER A 71 -10.27 -20.85 -7.66
N LEU A 72 -9.48 -19.94 -8.22
CA LEU A 72 -8.17 -19.58 -7.72
C LEU A 72 -8.20 -18.07 -7.40
N GLY A 73 -7.61 -17.70 -6.27
CA GLY A 73 -7.58 -16.31 -5.82
C GLY A 73 -6.16 -15.84 -5.59
N THR A 74 -5.89 -14.58 -5.93
CA THR A 74 -4.68 -13.85 -5.57
C THR A 74 -5.04 -12.78 -4.56
N ILE A 75 -4.30 -12.72 -3.46
CA ILE A 75 -4.33 -11.61 -2.51
C ILE A 75 -2.93 -10.97 -2.51
N ALA A 76 -2.86 -9.66 -2.72
CA ALA A 76 -1.62 -8.90 -2.63
C ALA A 76 -1.77 -7.72 -1.67
N LEU A 77 -0.74 -7.52 -0.86
CA LEU A 77 -0.62 -6.40 0.08
C LEU A 77 0.63 -5.60 -0.25
N VAL A 78 0.48 -4.28 -0.37
CA VAL A 78 1.59 -3.36 -0.62
C VAL A 78 1.62 -2.33 0.50
N CYS A 79 2.75 -2.24 1.21
CA CYS A 79 2.96 -1.21 2.23
C CYS A 79 3.20 0.14 1.54
N LEU A 80 2.25 1.06 1.70
CA LEU A 80 2.31 2.38 1.07
C LEU A 80 3.23 3.35 1.83
N ASN A 81 3.61 3.01 3.07
CA ASN A 81 4.53 3.81 3.86
C ASN A 81 5.99 3.70 3.39
N LEU A 82 6.31 2.71 2.55
CA LEU A 82 7.65 2.59 1.98
C LEU A 82 7.84 3.62 0.85
N PRO A 83 9.07 4.02 0.53
CA PRO A 83 9.35 4.84 -0.65
C PRO A 83 8.83 4.18 -1.94
N PRO A 84 8.28 4.93 -2.91
CA PRO A 84 7.62 4.37 -4.10
C PRO A 84 8.48 3.34 -4.86
N HIS A 85 9.78 3.58 -4.95
CA HIS A 85 10.72 2.77 -5.72
C HIS A 85 10.98 1.37 -5.13
N ILE A 86 10.55 1.09 -3.90
CA ILE A 86 10.71 -0.25 -3.28
C ILE A 86 9.39 -1.00 -3.02
N ARG A 87 8.24 -0.40 -3.35
CA ARG A 87 6.91 -0.99 -3.06
C ARG A 87 6.58 -2.20 -3.92
N ALA A 88 7.15 -2.31 -5.11
CA ALA A 88 6.98 -3.43 -6.02
C ALA A 88 8.28 -4.23 -6.17
N PRO A 89 8.21 -5.56 -6.37
CA PRO A 89 9.37 -6.33 -6.78
C PRO A 89 9.86 -5.84 -8.15
N SER A 90 11.19 -5.77 -8.30
CA SER A 90 11.89 -5.44 -9.55
C SER A 90 11.74 -6.53 -10.60
#